data_AF-A0A920EAJ1-F1
#
_entry.id   AF-A0A920EAJ1-F1
#
_cell.length_a   1.000
_cell.length_b   1.000
_cell.length_c   1.000
_cell.angle_alpha   90.00
_cell.angle_beta   90.00
_cell.angle_gamma   90.00
#
_symmetry.space_group_name_H-M   'P 1'
#
loop_
_entity.id
_entity.type
_entity.pdbx_description
1 polymer ?
#
loop_
_entity_poly.entity_id
_entity_poly.type
_entity_poly.pdbx_seq_one_letter_code
_entity_poly.pdbx_strand_id
1 'polypeptide(L)'
;MESALENDLPALQAAFSAFNRWLAEDWGFSYKDRLFAAPYITLSDVQHAISELEFAIDNNVRVINFRASAVTTADGQESSDPILMTFGRVNDAGITAAFHAGDAAYDFLFAHWGLSTEFEAFDMTL
;
A
#
# COMPACT_ATOMS: atom_id res chain seq x y z
N MET A 1 -7.39 -3.43 -3.23
CA MET A 1 -7.10 -2.69 -4.49
C MET A 1 -5.89 -3.26 -5.20
N GLU A 2 -4.78 -3.59 -4.52
CA GLU A 2 -3.68 -4.32 -5.17
C GLU A 2 -4.16 -5.59 -5.90
N SER A 3 -5.07 -6.37 -5.29
CA SER A 3 -5.63 -7.60 -5.87
C SER A 3 -6.30 -7.37 -7.22
N ALA A 4 -6.87 -6.19 -7.48
CA ALA A 4 -7.50 -5.86 -8.76
C ALA A 4 -6.50 -5.70 -9.91
N LEU A 5 -5.22 -5.44 -9.60
CA LEU A 5 -4.14 -5.21 -10.56
C LEU A 5 -2.99 -6.22 -10.39
N GLU A 6 -3.19 -7.31 -9.64
CA GLU A 6 -2.14 -8.28 -9.33
C GLU A 6 -1.54 -8.97 -10.55
N ASN A 7 -2.31 -9.02 -11.65
CA ASN A 7 -1.89 -9.61 -12.93
C ASN A 7 -1.19 -8.59 -13.86
N ASP A 8 -1.03 -7.34 -13.45
CA ASP A 8 -0.35 -6.28 -14.19
C ASP A 8 0.42 -5.37 -13.20
N LEU A 9 1.61 -5.84 -12.79
CA LEU A 9 2.46 -5.12 -11.83
C LEU A 9 2.84 -3.70 -12.30
N PRO A 10 3.19 -3.45 -13.60
CA PRO A 10 3.39 -2.09 -14.08
C PRO A 10 2.16 -1.19 -13.90
N ALA A 11 0.96 -1.68 -14.18
CA ALA A 11 -0.27 -0.89 -13.96
C ALA A 11 -0.52 -0.64 -12.46
N LEU A 12 -0.30 -1.64 -11.62
CA LEU A 12 -0.38 -1.53 -10.16
C LEU A 12 0.56 -0.44 -9.62
N GLN A 13 1.83 -0.49 -9.99
CA GLN A 13 2.85 0.49 -9.60
C GLN A 13 2.49 1.90 -10.08
N ALA A 14 2.08 2.05 -11.35
CA ALA A 14 1.68 3.33 -11.91
C ALA A 14 0.43 3.91 -11.21
N ALA A 15 -0.56 3.08 -10.89
CA ALA A 15 -1.78 3.50 -10.22
C ALA A 15 -1.47 4.07 -8.82
N PHE A 16 -0.66 3.39 -8.02
CA PHE A 16 -0.29 3.87 -6.69
C PHE A 16 0.65 5.07 -6.72
N SER A 17 1.60 5.14 -7.66
CA SER A 17 2.39 6.37 -7.87
C SER A 17 1.47 7.55 -8.21
N ALA A 18 0.51 7.37 -9.14
CA ALA A 18 -0.44 8.43 -9.51
C ALA A 18 -1.31 8.86 -8.33
N PHE A 19 -1.82 7.90 -7.54
CA PHE A 19 -2.54 8.17 -6.31
C PHE A 19 -1.70 9.01 -5.32
N ASN A 20 -0.44 8.63 -5.10
CA ASN A 20 0.45 9.35 -4.19
C ASN A 20 0.76 10.77 -4.68
N ARG A 21 0.88 10.99 -6.00
CA ARG A 21 1.06 12.34 -6.57
C ARG A 21 -0.19 13.20 -6.35
N TRP A 22 -1.38 12.69 -6.65
CA TRP A 22 -2.65 13.38 -6.36
C TRP A 22 -2.80 13.70 -4.87
N LEU A 23 -2.49 12.72 -4.00
CA LEU A 23 -2.57 12.90 -2.56
C LEU A 23 -1.63 14.01 -2.06
N ALA A 24 -0.40 14.05 -2.59
CA ALA A 24 0.56 15.10 -2.28
C ALA A 24 0.11 16.49 -2.78
N GLU A 25 -0.47 16.56 -3.98
CA GLU A 25 -0.92 17.81 -4.61
C GLU A 25 -2.13 18.43 -3.88
N ASP A 26 -3.18 17.64 -3.68
CA ASP A 26 -4.46 18.15 -3.18
C ASP A 26 -4.52 18.25 -1.65
N TRP A 27 -3.90 17.30 -0.96
CA TRP A 27 -3.96 17.19 0.49
C TRP A 27 -2.63 17.53 1.17
N GLY A 28 -1.52 17.14 0.56
CA GLY A 28 -0.19 17.14 1.18
C GLY A 28 -0.04 16.04 2.24
N PHE A 29 1.15 15.49 2.39
CA PHE A 29 1.40 14.42 3.37
C PHE A 29 1.45 14.91 4.82
N SER A 30 1.73 16.20 5.03
CA SER A 30 1.72 16.84 6.34
C SER A 30 1.24 18.29 6.23
N TYR A 31 -0.07 18.47 6.02
CA TYR A 31 -0.63 19.80 5.88
C TYR A 31 -0.77 20.49 7.24
N LYS A 32 0.02 21.56 7.42
CA LYS A 32 0.02 22.43 8.61
C LYS A 32 0.15 21.66 9.92
N ASP A 33 0.87 20.55 9.91
CA ASP A 33 1.03 19.62 11.04
C ASP A 33 -0.30 19.21 11.70
N ARG A 34 -1.36 19.09 10.90
CA ARG A 34 -2.73 18.80 11.37
C ARG A 34 -3.39 17.67 10.61
N LEU A 35 -3.11 17.55 9.32
CA LEU A 35 -3.57 16.44 8.48
C LEU A 35 -2.35 15.66 8.00
N PHE A 36 -2.39 14.34 8.21
CA PHE A 36 -1.32 13.44 7.82
C PHE A 36 -1.87 12.43 6.82
N ALA A 37 -1.77 12.76 5.54
CA ALA A 37 -2.21 11.87 4.48
C ALA A 37 -1.15 10.78 4.27
N ALA A 38 -1.55 9.52 4.39
CA ALA A 38 -0.65 8.38 4.24
C ALA A 38 -0.59 7.94 2.77
N PRO A 39 0.54 8.16 2.06
CA PRO A 39 0.71 7.54 0.75
C PRO A 39 0.76 6.03 0.89
N TYR A 40 0.33 5.35 -0.17
CA TYR A 40 0.33 3.91 -0.25
C TYR A 40 1.57 3.43 -1.01
N ILE A 41 2.36 2.56 -0.40
CA ILE A 41 3.57 2.00 -1.02
C ILE A 41 3.32 0.51 -1.23
N THR A 42 3.17 0.12 -2.49
CA THR A 42 3.21 -1.30 -2.85
C THR A 42 4.63 -1.83 -2.75
N LEU A 43 4.77 -3.09 -2.34
CA LEU A 43 6.06 -3.76 -2.23
C LEU A 43 6.33 -4.71 -3.42
N SER A 44 5.56 -4.60 -4.50
CA SER A 44 5.66 -5.49 -5.68
C SER A 44 7.03 -5.46 -6.37
N ASP A 45 7.76 -4.35 -6.24
CA ASP A 45 9.15 -4.19 -6.66
C ASP A 45 9.90 -3.33 -5.65
N VAL A 46 11.09 -3.78 -5.24
CA VAL A 46 11.89 -3.12 -4.20
C VAL A 46 12.36 -1.74 -4.64
N GLN A 47 12.77 -1.57 -5.90
CA GLN A 47 13.32 -0.29 -6.38
C GLN A 47 12.21 0.75 -6.53
N HIS A 48 11.05 0.35 -7.05
CA HIS A 48 9.86 1.19 -7.09
C HIS A 48 9.43 1.62 -5.69
N ALA A 49 9.34 0.67 -4.75
CA ALA A 49 8.94 0.96 -3.36
C ALA A 49 9.90 1.95 -2.67
N ILE A 50 11.21 1.80 -2.89
CA ILE A 50 12.22 2.76 -2.42
C ILE A 50 12.00 4.13 -3.05
N SER A 51 11.77 4.19 -4.36
CA SER A 51 11.55 5.47 -5.06
C SER A 51 10.32 6.23 -4.56
N GLU A 52 9.23 5.52 -4.25
CA GLU A 52 8.03 6.13 -3.68
C GLU A 52 8.25 6.56 -2.22
N LEU A 53 9.05 5.83 -1.45
CA LEU A 53 9.46 6.25 -0.10
C LEU A 53 10.30 7.53 -0.15
N GLU A 54 11.30 7.62 -1.04
CA GLU A 54 12.10 8.84 -1.22
C GLU A 54 11.22 10.03 -1.57
N PHE A 55 10.31 9.86 -2.54
CA PHE A 55 9.34 10.89 -2.90
C PHE A 55 8.50 11.32 -1.70
N ALA A 56 8.01 10.38 -0.88
CA ALA A 56 7.21 10.69 0.29
C ALA A 56 8.02 11.47 1.35
N ILE A 57 9.28 11.08 1.58
CA ILE A 57 10.20 11.77 2.49
C ILE A 57 10.48 13.20 2.04
N ASP A 58 10.78 13.40 0.76
CA ASP A 58 11.01 14.72 0.17
C ASP A 58 9.78 15.64 0.29
N ASN A 59 8.58 15.05 0.43
CA ASN A 59 7.31 15.74 0.65
C ASN A 59 6.86 15.73 2.13
N ASN A 60 7.80 15.55 3.07
CA ASN A 60 7.57 15.67 4.52
C ASN A 60 6.50 14.72 5.07
N VAL A 61 6.46 13.49 4.59
CA VAL A 61 5.54 12.45 5.11
C VAL A 61 5.79 12.14 6.59
N ARG A 62 4.72 11.75 7.30
CA ARG A 62 4.76 11.30 8.71
C ARG A 62 4.30 9.86 8.91
N VAL A 63 3.49 9.35 7.99
CA VAL A 63 2.94 8.00 8.01
C VAL A 63 2.85 7.47 6.59
N ILE A 64 3.19 6.22 6.38
CA ILE A 64 3.06 5.50 5.11
C ILE A 64 2.20 4.26 5.32
N ASN A 65 1.48 3.81 4.30
CA ASN A 65 0.61 2.63 4.40
C ASN A 65 1.05 1.50 3.47
N PHE A 66 0.97 0.26 3.99
CA PHE A 66 1.23 -0.98 3.27
C PHE A 66 -0.01 -1.89 3.27
N ARG A 67 -0.04 -2.86 2.35
CA ARG A 67 -0.97 -3.99 2.44
C ARG A 67 -0.57 -4.90 3.61
N ALA A 68 -1.55 -5.39 4.37
CA ALA A 68 -1.34 -6.33 5.47
C ALA A 68 -1.37 -7.80 5.02
N SER A 69 -0.63 -8.14 3.96
CA SER A 69 -0.55 -9.52 3.44
C SER A 69 0.75 -9.76 2.67
N ALA A 70 0.92 -11.02 2.21
CA ALA A 70 1.92 -11.36 1.21
C ALA A 70 1.81 -10.44 -0.01
N VAL A 71 2.88 -10.33 -0.79
CA VAL A 71 2.99 -9.37 -1.88
C VAL A 71 3.18 -10.12 -3.19
N THR A 72 2.49 -9.67 -4.24
CA THR A 72 2.71 -10.15 -5.59
C THR A 72 3.93 -9.46 -6.19
N THR A 73 5.00 -10.21 -6.48
CA THR A 73 6.21 -9.76 -7.17
C THR A 73 6.32 -10.43 -8.54
N ALA A 74 7.34 -10.07 -9.32
CA ALA A 74 7.61 -10.72 -10.61
C ALA A 74 7.91 -12.23 -10.45
N ASP A 75 8.39 -12.65 -9.28
CA ASP A 75 8.73 -14.04 -8.96
C ASP A 75 7.57 -14.82 -8.32
N GLY A 76 6.44 -14.15 -8.07
CA GLY A 76 5.22 -14.75 -7.52
C GLY A 76 4.80 -14.14 -6.18
N GLN A 77 4.07 -14.91 -5.37
CA GLN A 77 3.68 -14.49 -4.02
C GLN A 77 4.83 -14.65 -3.05
N GLU A 78 5.23 -13.56 -2.39
CA GLU A 78 6.33 -13.55 -1.43
C GLU A 78 5.92 -12.92 -0.10
N SER A 79 6.65 -13.25 0.98
CA SER A 79 6.54 -12.51 2.24
C SER A 79 7.01 -11.07 2.02
N SER A 80 6.33 -10.10 2.63
CA SER A 80 6.75 -8.70 2.64
C SER A 80 8.01 -8.45 3.48
N ASP A 81 8.37 -9.36 4.39
CA ASP A 81 9.42 -9.13 5.39
C ASP A 81 10.78 -8.76 4.79
N PRO A 82 11.31 -9.46 3.77
CA PRO A 82 12.63 -9.14 3.21
C PRO A 82 12.68 -7.73 2.61
N ILE A 83 11.60 -7.28 1.99
CA ILE A 83 11.50 -5.95 1.39
C ILE A 83 11.36 -4.90 2.50
N LEU A 84 10.52 -5.14 3.50
CA LEU A 84 10.39 -4.22 4.64
C LEU A 84 11.71 -4.03 5.40
N MET A 85 12.60 -5.03 5.41
CA MET A 85 13.93 -4.88 6.00
C MET A 85 14.83 -3.86 5.27
N THR A 86 14.55 -3.52 4.00
CA THR A 86 15.30 -2.47 3.29
C THR A 86 14.85 -1.06 3.67
N PHE A 87 13.75 -0.92 4.43
CA PHE A 87 13.14 0.36 4.81
C PHE A 87 13.74 0.96 6.10
N GLY A 88 15.05 0.76 6.36
CA GLY A 88 15.74 1.35 7.51
C GLY A 88 15.58 2.88 7.60
N ARG A 89 15.47 3.56 6.44
CA ARG A 89 15.22 5.01 6.35
C ARG A 89 13.89 5.43 6.99
N VAL A 90 12.89 4.57 7.05
CA VAL A 90 11.61 4.86 7.76
C VAL A 90 11.87 5.10 9.23
N ASN A 91 12.68 4.24 9.86
CA ASN A 91 13.06 4.39 11.25
C ASN A 91 13.92 5.65 11.47
N ASP A 92 14.92 5.87 10.62
CA ASP A 92 15.83 7.03 10.75
C ASP A 92 15.10 8.37 10.54
N ALA A 93 14.09 8.40 9.67
CA ALA A 93 13.26 9.59 9.42
C ALA A 93 12.11 9.76 10.43
N GLY A 94 11.92 8.81 11.37
CA GLY A 94 10.83 8.85 12.35
C GLY A 94 9.43 8.72 11.73
N ILE A 95 9.31 8.01 10.61
CA ILE A 95 8.06 7.80 9.88
C ILE A 95 7.31 6.60 10.44
N THR A 96 5.99 6.71 10.59
CA THR A 96 5.15 5.58 11.02
C THR A 96 4.82 4.66 9.84
N ALA A 97 5.11 3.38 9.96
CA ALA A 97 4.62 2.35 9.04
C ALA A 97 3.23 1.85 9.51
N ALA A 98 2.20 2.09 8.70
CA ALA A 98 0.83 1.69 8.98
C ALA A 98 0.39 0.52 8.09
N PHE A 99 -0.50 -0.31 8.64
CA PHE A 99 -1.17 -1.41 7.96
C PHE A 99 -2.67 -1.24 8.16
N HIS A 100 -3.34 -0.61 7.21
CA HIS A 100 -4.77 -0.40 7.27
C HIS A 100 -5.53 -1.64 6.76
N ALA A 101 -6.58 -2.04 7.48
CA ALA A 101 -7.44 -3.14 7.05
C ALA A 101 -8.12 -2.81 5.71
N GLY A 102 -8.19 -3.78 4.81
CA GLY A 102 -8.79 -3.62 3.49
C GLY A 102 -8.68 -4.92 2.72
N ASP A 103 -8.84 -4.85 1.40
CA ASP A 103 -8.59 -5.98 0.50
C ASP A 103 -7.12 -6.43 0.60
N ALA A 104 -6.94 -7.57 1.26
CA ALA A 104 -5.67 -8.20 1.57
C ALA A 104 -5.42 -9.49 0.75
N ALA A 105 -6.23 -9.75 -0.30
CA ALA A 105 -6.15 -10.96 -1.13
C ALA A 105 -6.37 -12.29 -0.36
N TYR A 106 -7.16 -12.26 0.70
CA TYR A 106 -7.57 -13.45 1.47
C TYR A 106 -8.97 -13.96 1.08
N ASP A 107 -9.53 -13.46 -0.03
CA ASP A 107 -10.83 -13.86 -0.57
C ASP A 107 -10.92 -15.36 -0.87
N PHE A 108 -9.81 -16.00 -1.27
CA PHE A 108 -9.77 -17.46 -1.42
C PHE A 108 -10.11 -18.23 -0.11
N LEU A 109 -9.81 -17.66 1.07
CA LEU A 109 -10.21 -18.25 2.35
C LEU A 109 -11.71 -18.08 2.60
N PHE A 110 -12.28 -16.93 2.23
CA PHE A 110 -13.72 -16.71 2.28
C PHE A 110 -14.47 -17.70 1.38
N ALA A 111 -13.97 -17.91 0.15
CA ALA A 111 -14.50 -18.94 -0.75
C ALA A 111 -14.48 -20.34 -0.11
N HIS A 112 -13.38 -20.69 0.56
CA HIS A 112 -13.24 -21.98 1.24
C HIS A 112 -14.27 -22.18 2.37
N TRP A 113 -14.72 -21.09 2.99
CA TRP A 113 -15.76 -21.10 4.01
C TRP A 113 -17.17 -20.88 3.46
N GLY A 114 -17.34 -20.83 2.13
CA GLY A 114 -18.64 -20.63 1.49
C GLY A 114 -19.18 -19.20 1.64
N LEU A 115 -18.32 -18.23 1.94
CA LEU A 115 -18.66 -16.81 2.02
C LEU A 115 -18.47 -16.13 0.65
N SER A 116 -19.06 -14.94 0.49
CA SER A 116 -18.82 -14.10 -0.69
C SER A 116 -17.34 -13.71 -0.75
N THR A 117 -16.81 -13.67 -1.97
CA THR A 117 -15.44 -13.22 -2.28
C THR A 117 -15.40 -11.76 -2.72
N GLU A 118 -16.56 -11.16 -2.97
CA GLU A 118 -16.64 -9.75 -3.34
C GLU A 118 -16.37 -8.88 -2.11
N PHE A 119 -15.41 -7.96 -2.24
CA PHE A 119 -15.16 -6.97 -1.20
C PHE A 119 -16.17 -5.82 -1.34
N GLU A 120 -17.14 -5.78 -0.44
CA GLU A 120 -18.15 -4.72 -0.39
C GLU A 120 -17.85 -3.73 0.74
N ALA A 121 -17.89 -2.43 0.43
CA ALA A 121 -17.77 -1.39 1.46
C ALA A 121 -18.99 -1.36 2.40
N PHE A 122 -20.17 -1.72 1.87
CA PHE A 122 -21.43 -1.82 2.61
C PHE A 122 -22.26 -2.95 2.00
N ASP A 123 -22.44 -4.03 2.74
CA ASP A 123 -23.45 -5.04 2.41
C ASP A 123 -24.81 -4.52 2.91
N MET A 124 -25.73 -4.32 1.98
CA MET A 124 -27.08 -3.82 2.25
C MET A 124 -28.11 -4.95 2.36
N THR A 125 -27.68 -6.21 2.33
CA THR A 125 -28.54 -7.36 2.56
C THR A 125 -28.62 -7.68 4.06
N LEU A 126 -29.84 -7.70 4.59
CA LEU A 126 -30.19 -8.08 5.96
C LEU A 126 -30.61 -9.55 6.02
#